data_AF-A0AAD7GFW6-F1
#
_entry.id   AF-A0AAD7GFW6-F1
#
_cell.length_a   1.000
_cell.length_b   1.000
_cell.length_c   1.000
_cell.angle_alpha   90.00
_cell.angle_beta   90.00
_cell.angle_gamma   90.00
#
_symmetry.space_group_name_H-M   'P 1'
#
loop_
_entity.id
_entity.type
_entity.pdbx_description
1 polymer ?
#
loop_
_entity_poly.entity_id
_entity_poly.type
_entity_poly.pdbx_seq_one_letter_code
_entity_poly.pdbx_strand_id
1 'polypeptide(L)'
;MDSLLTIQIPREAARYPAPYALQVSNSLCRIWNDTLTLPLYTAALSALFLFLWALTRPRPKSDDPPTSWKDVEKYGGGSVLVHNILRFLASLALLGLSVVSFLLSEARKQADWQLQLGLCFFYLYASILAAAATAVHTRWAPASKRNLDLILLVAFGVYFYRDIFPFATYTWPVQDADEGRILHAKLVALTLAAVIIPLVTPQTYIPVDPTHPMPAPNPEQTASPLSLLFFSFLDTLVFLAYRLPHVPYDVLPPLADTDDAKNLKERSFPNIDTFSGAGTRHIFFGIIKTYQVEYASILVLLLVYVVCTFAAPIGINRVLAYLENGPGDSSVRPFVWIIWLALGPLASATVYHAYYRLSMCTLVQLEAVLTELIFEHALRVRVKARTPEAEAAEDDATAPDQKRTSARSSMDTGKISNLVTSDLQNVARMADFMMLLFGMPASVIFGIAFLYVVLGWSSLIGMATMLALFPVSGFTMKTIPAGLNRRRFYVRPRFKRGPV
;
A
#
# COMPACT_ATOMS: atom_id res chain seq x y z
N MET A 1 55.36 21.62 -2.13
CA MET A 1 54.58 22.12 -0.97
C MET A 1 53.21 21.49 -1.14
N ASP A 2 52.88 20.33 -0.58
CA ASP A 2 53.24 19.80 0.74
C ASP A 2 53.60 18.31 0.70
N SER A 3 54.91 18.09 0.69
CA SER A 3 55.55 17.02 1.43
C SER A 3 55.52 17.42 2.91
N LEU A 4 54.82 16.66 3.76
CA LEU A 4 55.12 16.43 5.19
C LEU A 4 53.88 15.82 5.89
N LEU A 5 53.87 14.48 6.00
CA LEU A 5 53.39 13.67 7.16
C LEU A 5 53.11 12.22 6.73
N THR A 6 54.03 11.63 5.99
CA THR A 6 54.24 10.18 6.04
C THR A 6 54.90 9.85 7.37
N ILE A 7 54.10 9.58 8.40
CA ILE A 7 54.59 8.96 9.63
C ILE A 7 55.04 7.55 9.26
N GLN A 8 56.32 7.39 8.95
CA GLN A 8 56.96 6.09 8.85
C GLN A 8 56.94 5.43 10.23
N ILE A 9 56.00 4.50 10.41
CA ILE A 9 56.01 3.59 11.55
C ILE A 9 57.26 2.71 11.40
N PRO A 10 58.20 2.70 12.36
CA PRO A 10 59.40 1.87 12.27
C PRO A 10 59.02 0.39 12.17
N ARG A 11 59.72 -0.36 11.32
CA ARG A 11 59.54 -1.82 11.10
C ARG A 11 59.70 -2.68 12.38
N GLU A 12 60.12 -2.10 13.49
CA GLU A 12 60.23 -2.75 14.80
C GLU A 12 58.93 -2.72 15.63
N ALA A 13 57.93 -1.92 15.26
CA ALA A 13 56.63 -1.86 15.95
C ALA A 13 55.73 -3.10 15.72
N ALA A 14 56.09 -3.98 14.79
CA ALA A 14 55.37 -5.22 14.53
C ALA A 14 55.63 -6.34 15.56
N ARG A 15 56.50 -6.11 16.57
CA ARG A 15 56.83 -7.08 17.62
C ARG A 15 56.07 -6.91 18.94
N TYR A 16 55.30 -5.83 19.12
CA TYR A 16 54.56 -5.58 20.35
C TYR A 16 53.05 -5.54 20.08
N PRO A 17 52.20 -6.24 20.87
CA PRO A 17 50.75 -6.12 20.74
C PRO A 17 50.36 -4.64 20.93
N ALA A 18 49.46 -4.16 20.07
CA ALA A 18 48.94 -2.79 20.15
C ALA A 18 48.41 -2.50 21.57
N PRO A 19 48.59 -1.29 22.12
CA PRO A 19 48.08 -0.97 23.44
C PRO A 19 46.55 -1.18 23.45
N TYR A 20 46.06 -1.82 24.51
CA TYR A 20 44.66 -2.27 24.67
C TYR A 20 43.63 -1.20 24.26
N ALA A 21 43.89 0.08 24.55
CA ALA A 21 43.04 1.21 24.17
C ALA A 21 42.86 1.40 22.64
N LEU A 22 43.92 1.19 21.84
CA LEU A 22 43.83 1.25 20.37
C LEU A 22 43.12 0.03 19.80
N GLN A 23 43.28 -1.13 20.43
CA GLN A 23 42.59 -2.36 20.05
C GLN A 23 41.09 -2.27 20.32
N VAL A 24 40.70 -1.70 21.47
CA VAL A 24 39.30 -1.41 21.85
C VAL A 24 38.67 -0.33 20.96
N SER A 25 39.41 0.73 20.63
CA SER A 25 38.93 1.78 19.72
C SER A 25 38.66 1.24 18.31
N ASN A 26 39.59 0.44 17.77
CA ASN A 26 39.44 -0.19 16.46
C ASN A 26 38.31 -1.24 16.45
N SER A 27 38.12 -2.01 17.52
CA SER A 27 36.99 -2.95 17.62
C SER A 27 35.65 -2.22 17.72
N LEU A 28 35.56 -1.13 18.48
CA LEU A 28 34.35 -0.32 18.55
C LEU A 28 34.01 0.26 17.17
N CYS A 29 34.95 0.93 16.50
CA CYS A 29 34.72 1.51 15.18
C CYS A 29 34.31 0.47 14.13
N ARG A 30 34.81 -0.77 14.24
CA ARG A 30 34.42 -1.89 13.39
C ARG A 30 32.97 -2.35 13.64
N ILE A 31 32.53 -2.39 14.90
CA ILE A 31 31.17 -2.78 15.27
C ILE A 31 30.14 -1.80 14.67
N TRP A 32 30.36 -0.49 14.82
CA TRP A 32 29.40 0.53 14.31
C TRP A 32 29.29 0.56 12.78
N ASN A 33 30.29 0.04 12.06
CA ASN A 33 30.27 -0.08 10.60
C ASN A 33 29.79 -1.44 10.10
N ASP A 34 29.56 -2.42 10.98
CA ASP A 34 29.04 -3.73 10.58
C ASP A 34 27.54 -3.65 10.32
N THR A 35 27.09 -4.13 9.16
CA THR A 35 25.68 -4.10 8.76
C THR A 35 24.78 -4.95 9.68
N LEU A 36 25.34 -5.90 10.44
CA LEU A 36 24.63 -6.66 11.48
C LEU A 36 24.20 -5.82 12.69
N THR A 37 24.66 -4.58 12.83
CA THR A 37 24.19 -3.67 13.90
C THR A 37 22.86 -2.98 13.59
N LEU A 38 22.45 -2.93 12.32
CA LEU A 38 21.19 -2.30 11.90
C LEU A 38 19.96 -2.84 12.65
N PRO A 39 19.77 -4.16 12.83
CA PRO A 39 18.66 -4.68 13.62
C PRO A 39 18.69 -4.19 15.08
N LEU A 40 19.89 -4.04 15.67
CA LEU A 40 20.05 -3.54 17.04
C LEU A 40 19.58 -2.10 17.17
N TYR A 41 19.96 -1.23 16.23
CA TYR A 41 19.48 0.16 16.23
C TYR A 41 17.97 0.23 16.06
N THR A 42 17.40 -0.59 15.17
CA THR A 42 15.94 -0.62 15.01
C THR A 42 15.20 -1.14 16.23
N ALA A 43 15.75 -2.13 16.95
CA ALA A 43 15.18 -2.60 18.21
C ALA A 43 15.26 -1.53 19.31
N ALA A 44 16.38 -0.80 19.41
CA ALA A 44 16.52 0.31 20.36
C ALA A 44 15.53 1.45 20.06
N LEU A 45 15.38 1.82 18.78
CA LEU A 45 14.40 2.82 18.34
C LEU A 45 12.95 2.36 18.59
N SER A 46 12.65 1.09 18.32
CA SER A 46 11.34 0.49 18.58
C SER A 46 11.01 0.47 20.07
N ALA A 47 11.97 0.13 20.94
CA ALA A 47 11.81 0.17 22.39
C ALA A 47 11.58 1.59 22.90
N LEU A 48 12.35 2.57 22.40
CA LEU A 48 12.17 3.98 22.74
C LEU A 48 10.81 4.50 22.27
N PHE A 49 10.39 4.14 21.06
CA PHE A 49 9.07 4.48 20.54
C PHE A 49 7.96 3.91 21.41
N LEU A 50 8.02 2.62 21.77
CA LEU A 50 7.04 2.00 22.65
C LEU A 50 7.02 2.61 24.05
N PHE A 51 8.18 3.03 24.57
CA PHE A 51 8.29 3.74 25.84
C PHE A 51 7.65 5.13 25.79
N LEU A 52 7.96 5.93 24.77
CA LEU A 52 7.32 7.25 24.57
C LEU A 52 5.83 7.12 24.30
N TRP A 53 5.43 6.12 23.52
CA TRP A 53 4.03 5.81 23.25
C TRP A 53 3.27 5.43 24.53
N ALA A 54 3.91 4.66 25.42
CA ALA A 54 3.35 4.33 26.72
C ALA A 54 3.16 5.54 27.64
N LEU A 55 4.08 6.52 27.57
CA LEU A 55 4.04 7.74 28.39
C LEU A 55 2.99 8.75 27.90
N THR A 56 2.81 8.85 26.58
CA THR A 56 1.97 9.89 25.96
C THR A 56 0.53 9.49 25.76
N ARG A 57 0.19 8.19 25.82
CA ARG A 57 -1.19 7.74 25.63
C ARG A 57 -2.04 8.04 26.87
N PRO A 58 -3.20 8.72 26.72
CA PRO A 58 -4.15 8.87 27.82
C PRO A 58 -4.63 7.50 28.32
N ARG A 59 -4.92 7.41 29.63
CA ARG A 59 -5.54 6.21 30.21
C ARG A 59 -6.86 5.92 29.49
N PRO A 60 -7.20 4.63 29.27
CA PRO A 60 -8.46 4.27 28.64
C PRO A 60 -9.61 4.91 29.43
N LYS A 61 -10.61 5.44 28.71
CA LYS A 61 -11.85 5.86 29.37
C LYS A 61 -12.52 4.59 29.91
N SER A 62 -13.17 4.70 31.07
CA SER A 62 -13.86 3.57 31.73
C SER A 62 -14.90 2.88 30.88
N ASP A 63 -15.31 3.50 29.77
CA ASP A 63 -16.40 3.08 28.90
C ASP A 63 -15.93 2.25 27.69
N ASP A 64 -14.61 2.02 27.55
CA ASP A 64 -14.11 1.06 26.56
C ASP A 64 -14.53 -0.35 27.00
N PRO A 65 -15.39 -1.06 26.24
CA PRO A 65 -15.86 -2.37 26.66
C PRO A 65 -14.68 -3.33 26.81
N PRO A 66 -14.62 -4.13 27.90
CA PRO A 66 -13.60 -5.15 28.03
C PRO A 66 -13.77 -6.14 26.88
N THR A 67 -12.71 -6.30 26.08
CA THR A 67 -12.67 -7.29 25.00
C THR A 67 -12.76 -8.69 25.62
N SER A 68 -13.95 -9.30 25.55
CA SER A 68 -14.16 -10.65 26.07
C SER A 68 -13.65 -11.67 25.04
N TRP A 69 -13.22 -12.85 25.50
CA TRP A 69 -12.85 -13.97 24.60
C TRP A 69 -13.96 -14.31 23.61
N LYS A 70 -15.24 -14.11 24.01
CA LYS A 70 -16.40 -14.32 23.13
C LYS A 70 -16.44 -13.34 21.96
N ASP A 71 -15.96 -12.11 22.15
CA ASP A 71 -15.87 -11.12 21.09
C ASP A 71 -14.71 -11.46 20.15
N VAL A 72 -13.56 -11.87 20.69
CA VAL A 72 -12.39 -12.29 19.91
C VAL A 72 -12.68 -13.56 19.09
N GLU A 73 -13.40 -14.52 19.64
CA GLU A 73 -13.81 -15.75 18.95
C GLU A 73 -14.82 -15.47 17.83
N LYS A 74 -15.72 -14.50 18.03
CA LYS A 74 -16.71 -14.07 17.03
C LYS A 74 -16.07 -13.44 15.78
N TYR A 75 -14.85 -12.90 15.88
CA TYR A 75 -14.15 -12.22 14.79
C TYR A 75 -12.90 -12.96 14.27
N GLY A 76 -12.84 -14.29 14.40
CA GLY A 76 -11.74 -15.10 13.85
C GLY A 76 -10.45 -15.10 14.67
N GLY A 77 -10.53 -14.68 15.94
CA GLY A 77 -9.38 -14.54 16.84
C GLY A 77 -8.64 -15.85 17.13
N GLY A 78 -9.29 -17.01 17.00
CA GLY A 78 -8.62 -18.32 17.13
C GLY A 78 -7.52 -18.52 16.07
N SER A 79 -7.81 -18.17 14.81
CA SER A 79 -6.81 -18.24 13.73
C SER A 79 -5.67 -17.23 13.99
N VAL A 80 -6.00 -15.99 14.37
CA VAL A 80 -5.00 -14.97 14.71
C VAL A 80 -4.09 -15.43 15.85
N LEU A 81 -4.66 -16.06 16.89
CA LEU A 81 -3.91 -16.58 18.03
C LEU A 81 -2.94 -17.68 17.61
N VAL A 82 -3.37 -18.63 16.79
CA VAL A 82 -2.50 -19.70 16.26
C VAL A 82 -1.30 -19.12 15.51
N HIS A 83 -1.53 -18.12 14.64
CA HIS A 83 -0.45 -17.46 13.91
C HIS A 83 0.49 -16.68 14.86
N ASN A 84 -0.05 -16.00 15.87
CA ASN A 84 0.76 -15.29 16.87
C ASN A 84 1.60 -16.27 17.71
N ILE A 85 1.06 -17.43 18.09
CA ILE A 85 1.80 -18.48 18.79
C ILE A 85 2.90 -19.04 17.89
N LEU A 86 2.59 -19.36 16.63
CA LEU A 86 3.59 -19.84 15.66
C LEU A 86 4.73 -18.83 15.50
N ARG A 87 4.39 -17.53 15.46
CA ARG A 87 5.37 -16.45 15.38
C ARG A 87 6.22 -16.33 16.65
N PHE A 88 5.61 -16.49 17.82
CA PHE A 88 6.32 -16.55 19.09
C PHE A 88 7.31 -17.72 19.14
N LEU A 89 6.87 -18.91 18.73
CA LEU A 89 7.75 -20.09 18.64
C LEU A 89 8.90 -19.88 17.64
N ALA A 90 8.63 -19.26 16.48
CA ALA A 90 9.67 -18.92 15.51
C ALA A 90 10.69 -17.90 16.07
N SER A 91 10.22 -16.89 16.81
CA SER A 91 11.11 -15.92 17.47
C SER A 91 11.96 -16.55 18.58
N LEU A 92 11.39 -17.51 19.32
CA LEU A 92 12.11 -18.27 20.36
C LEU A 92 13.12 -19.23 19.74
N ALA A 93 12.81 -19.84 18.60
CA ALA A 93 13.77 -20.63 17.83
C ALA A 93 14.93 -19.77 17.32
N LEU A 94 14.66 -18.56 16.82
CA LEU A 94 15.70 -17.61 16.43
C LEU A 94 16.59 -17.20 17.61
N LEU A 95 16.00 -16.96 18.79
CA LEU A 95 16.74 -16.71 20.02
C LEU A 95 17.63 -17.91 20.36
N GLY A 96 17.08 -19.13 20.38
CA GLY A 96 17.82 -20.36 20.65
C GLY A 96 18.99 -20.56 19.68
N LEU A 97 18.76 -20.39 18.38
CA LEU A 97 19.80 -20.47 17.36
C LEU A 97 20.87 -19.39 17.53
N SER A 98 20.50 -18.17 17.94
CA SER A 98 21.46 -17.09 18.22
C SER A 98 22.32 -17.38 19.46
N VAL A 99 21.74 -17.97 20.50
CA VAL A 99 22.46 -18.39 21.72
C VAL A 99 23.39 -19.56 21.41
N VAL A 100 22.93 -20.57 20.66
CA VAL A 100 23.78 -21.69 20.22
C VAL A 100 24.96 -21.19 19.37
N SER A 101 24.68 -20.27 18.45
CA SER A 101 25.70 -19.62 17.63
C SER A 101 26.73 -18.85 18.47
N PHE A 102 26.28 -18.17 19.53
CA PHE A 102 27.16 -17.50 20.49
C PHE A 102 28.01 -18.51 21.28
N LEU A 103 27.41 -19.61 21.75
CA LEU A 103 28.11 -20.60 22.58
C LEU A 103 29.17 -21.40 21.82
N LEU A 104 28.87 -21.82 20.59
CA LEU A 104 29.73 -22.71 19.80
C LEU A 104 30.86 -21.97 19.05
N SER A 105 30.74 -20.66 18.82
CA SER A 105 31.70 -19.92 18.00
C SER A 105 32.86 -19.36 18.83
N GLU A 106 33.85 -20.20 19.16
CA GLU A 106 35.04 -19.77 19.91
C GLU A 106 35.88 -18.74 19.13
N ALA A 107 36.01 -18.90 17.81
CA ALA A 107 36.75 -17.98 16.95
C ALA A 107 36.11 -16.57 16.86
N ARG A 108 34.77 -16.48 16.92
CA ARG A 108 34.03 -15.22 16.81
C ARG A 108 33.85 -14.53 18.17
N LYS A 109 33.85 -15.29 19.29
CA LYS A 109 33.91 -14.73 20.66
C LYS A 109 35.13 -13.84 20.89
N GLN A 110 36.28 -14.17 20.30
CA GLN A 110 37.51 -13.43 20.56
C GLN A 110 37.61 -12.10 19.80
N ALA A 111 36.84 -11.95 18.71
CA ALA A 111 36.81 -10.75 17.87
C ALA A 111 35.56 -9.88 18.10
N ASP A 112 34.35 -10.48 18.15
CA ASP A 112 33.08 -9.76 18.03
C ASP A 112 32.00 -10.24 19.03
N TRP A 113 32.39 -10.63 20.25
CA TRP A 113 31.43 -11.11 21.27
C TRP A 113 30.30 -10.12 21.58
N GLN A 114 30.57 -8.81 21.52
CA GLN A 114 29.59 -7.75 21.79
C GLN A 114 28.44 -7.76 20.77
N LEU A 115 28.77 -7.96 19.49
CA LEU A 115 27.78 -8.01 18.41
C LEU A 115 26.88 -9.25 18.55
N GLN A 116 27.48 -10.41 18.82
CA GLN A 116 26.73 -11.65 19.00
C GLN A 116 25.82 -11.61 20.24
N LEU A 117 26.31 -11.04 21.34
CA LEU A 117 25.51 -10.79 22.53
C LEU A 117 24.36 -9.82 22.22
N GLY A 118 24.62 -8.76 21.45
CA GLY A 118 23.61 -7.83 20.95
C GLY A 118 22.51 -8.54 20.16
N LEU A 119 22.87 -9.45 19.25
CA LEU A 119 21.90 -10.23 18.47
C LEU A 119 21.04 -11.15 19.36
N CYS A 120 21.61 -11.71 20.44
CA CYS A 120 20.84 -12.46 21.43
C CYS A 120 19.81 -11.55 22.12
N PHE A 121 20.20 -10.33 22.53
CA PHE A 121 19.27 -9.36 23.10
C PHE A 121 18.20 -8.90 22.11
N PHE A 122 18.54 -8.77 20.83
CA PHE A 122 17.58 -8.47 19.77
C PHE A 122 16.50 -9.55 19.67
N TYR A 123 16.88 -10.82 19.57
CA TYR A 123 15.90 -11.91 19.48
C TYR A 123 15.17 -12.15 20.80
N LEU A 124 15.77 -11.82 21.94
CA LEU A 124 15.08 -11.82 23.23
C LEU A 124 13.98 -10.75 23.24
N TYR A 125 14.31 -9.53 22.81
CA TYR A 125 13.34 -8.44 22.68
C TYR A 125 12.22 -8.80 21.68
N ALA A 126 12.56 -9.38 20.53
CA ALA A 126 11.58 -9.87 19.56
C ALA A 126 10.67 -10.96 20.16
N SER A 127 11.21 -11.87 20.98
CA SER A 127 10.43 -12.90 21.68
C SER A 127 9.48 -12.29 22.71
N ILE A 128 9.91 -11.25 23.43
CA ILE A 128 9.06 -10.51 24.39
C ILE A 128 7.92 -9.79 23.65
N LEU A 129 8.21 -9.13 22.52
CA LEU A 129 7.19 -8.50 21.69
C LEU A 129 6.20 -9.52 21.10
N ALA A 130 6.70 -10.69 20.67
CA ALA A 130 5.86 -11.78 20.19
C ALA A 130 4.97 -12.36 21.29
N ALA A 131 5.50 -12.53 22.51
CA ALA A 131 4.69 -12.91 23.67
C ALA A 131 3.61 -11.85 23.98
N ALA A 132 3.97 -10.56 23.98
CA ALA A 132 3.00 -9.47 24.16
C ALA A 132 1.93 -9.45 23.06
N ALA A 133 2.26 -9.85 21.83
CA ALA A 133 1.31 -9.97 20.73
C ALA A 133 0.36 -11.18 20.88
N THR A 134 0.78 -12.27 21.55
CA THR A 134 -0.12 -13.41 21.88
C THR A 134 -1.15 -13.06 22.94
N ALA A 135 -0.87 -12.08 23.80
CA ALA A 135 -1.81 -11.57 24.77
C ALA A 135 -2.83 -10.61 24.12
N VAL A 136 -3.67 -11.16 23.22
CA VAL A 136 -4.59 -10.44 22.31
C VAL A 136 -5.49 -9.41 23.03
N HIS A 137 -5.84 -9.65 24.30
CA HIS A 137 -6.67 -8.76 25.12
C HIS A 137 -5.95 -7.50 25.61
N THR A 138 -4.63 -7.48 25.52
CA THR A 138 -3.83 -6.39 26.06
C THR A 138 -3.78 -5.25 25.05
N ARG A 139 -3.97 -4.02 25.53
CA ARG A 139 -3.79 -2.77 24.75
C ARG A 139 -2.47 -2.66 23.98
N TRP A 140 -1.47 -3.44 24.41
CA TRP A 140 -0.13 -3.47 23.82
C TRP A 140 -0.03 -4.39 22.61
N ALA A 141 -0.92 -5.37 22.43
CA ALA A 141 -0.80 -6.38 21.39
C ALA A 141 -0.72 -5.81 19.95
N PRO A 142 -1.56 -4.83 19.53
CA PRO A 142 -1.45 -4.24 18.19
C PRO A 142 -0.14 -3.47 17.98
N ALA A 143 0.31 -2.74 19.01
CA ALA A 143 1.56 -1.99 18.96
C ALA A 143 2.76 -2.94 18.91
N SER A 144 2.78 -3.98 19.75
CA SER A 144 3.81 -5.02 19.76
C SER A 144 3.89 -5.77 18.43
N LYS A 145 2.74 -6.11 17.81
CA LYS A 145 2.70 -6.77 16.50
C LYS A 145 3.36 -5.92 15.41
N ARG A 146 2.98 -4.64 15.28
CA ARG A 146 3.56 -3.71 14.28
C ARG A 146 5.06 -3.49 14.48
N ASN A 147 5.49 -3.36 15.73
CA ASN A 147 6.92 -3.21 16.04
C ASN A 147 7.70 -4.48 15.74
N LEU A 148 7.15 -5.66 16.09
CA LEU A 148 7.74 -6.95 15.76
C LEU A 148 7.87 -7.16 14.25
N ASP A 149 6.84 -6.79 13.47
CA ASP A 149 6.86 -6.78 12.00
C ASP A 149 8.05 -5.97 11.49
N LEU A 150 8.19 -4.73 11.97
CA LEU A 150 9.23 -3.81 11.52
C LEU A 150 10.64 -4.33 11.83
N ILE A 151 10.91 -4.72 13.09
CA ILE A 151 12.27 -5.15 13.47
C ILE A 151 12.68 -6.46 12.78
N LEU A 152 11.76 -7.41 12.62
CA LEU A 152 12.05 -8.68 11.95
C LEU A 152 12.21 -8.49 10.44
N LEU A 153 11.47 -7.56 9.83
CA LEU A 153 11.62 -7.22 8.42
C LEU A 153 12.98 -6.55 8.15
N VAL A 154 13.43 -5.66 9.04
CA VAL A 154 14.79 -5.08 8.94
C VAL A 154 15.85 -6.16 9.08
N ALA A 155 15.72 -7.04 10.09
CA ALA A 155 16.64 -8.17 10.24
C ALA A 155 16.66 -9.05 8.98
N PHE A 156 15.49 -9.37 8.44
CA PHE A 156 15.39 -10.13 7.18
C PHE A 156 16.08 -9.42 6.03
N GLY A 157 15.92 -8.10 5.87
CA GLY A 157 16.61 -7.33 4.83
C GLY A 157 18.13 -7.36 4.96
N VAL A 158 18.65 -7.29 6.18
CA VAL A 158 20.10 -7.39 6.46
C VAL A 158 20.64 -8.77 6.10
N TYR A 159 20.00 -9.84 6.57
CA TYR A 159 20.39 -11.21 6.24
C TYR A 159 20.21 -11.52 4.74
N PHE A 160 19.19 -10.95 4.10
CA PHE A 160 19.01 -11.05 2.66
C PHE A 160 20.19 -10.42 1.91
N TYR A 161 20.60 -9.21 2.27
CA TYR A 161 21.74 -8.52 1.65
C TYR A 161 23.08 -9.23 1.89
N ARG A 162 23.29 -9.76 3.11
CA ARG A 162 24.57 -10.36 3.50
C ARG A 162 24.75 -11.80 3.04
N ASP A 163 23.66 -12.56 2.96
CA ASP A 163 23.74 -14.02 2.78
C ASP A 163 22.95 -14.56 1.61
N ILE A 164 21.86 -13.91 1.18
CA ILE A 164 21.07 -14.37 0.03
C ILE A 164 21.54 -13.68 -1.27
N PHE A 165 21.71 -12.37 -1.24
CA PHE A 165 22.11 -11.55 -2.39
C PHE A 165 23.48 -11.91 -2.97
N PRO A 166 24.51 -12.30 -2.20
CA PRO A 166 25.79 -12.71 -2.78
C PRO A 166 25.70 -13.93 -3.71
N PHE A 167 24.71 -14.81 -3.52
CA PHE A 167 24.46 -15.90 -4.48
C PHE A 167 24.04 -15.41 -5.87
N ALA A 168 23.53 -14.18 -5.96
CA ALA A 168 23.16 -13.53 -7.21
C ALA A 168 24.36 -12.94 -7.97
N THR A 169 25.54 -12.84 -7.35
CA THR A 169 26.74 -12.23 -7.94
C THR A 169 27.91 -13.21 -8.04
N TYR A 170 28.95 -12.85 -8.78
CA TYR A 170 30.18 -13.65 -8.87
C TYR A 170 31.24 -13.22 -7.86
N THR A 171 31.26 -11.94 -7.49
CA THR A 171 32.39 -11.32 -6.80
C THR A 171 32.20 -11.18 -5.29
N TRP A 172 30.96 -11.25 -4.80
CA TRP A 172 30.68 -11.02 -3.39
C TRP A 172 30.59 -12.37 -2.65
N PRO A 173 31.40 -12.59 -1.61
CA PRO A 173 31.26 -13.77 -0.77
C PRO A 173 30.06 -13.62 0.18
N VAL A 174 29.47 -14.76 0.55
CA VAL A 174 28.50 -14.85 1.65
C VAL A 174 29.20 -14.47 2.95
N GLN A 175 28.71 -13.45 3.65
CA GLN A 175 29.43 -12.84 4.77
C GLN A 175 29.38 -13.69 6.04
N ASP A 176 28.29 -14.42 6.28
CA ASP A 176 28.10 -15.22 7.49
C ASP A 176 28.20 -16.74 7.23
N ALA A 177 28.88 -17.15 6.14
CA ALA A 177 29.02 -18.54 5.71
C ALA A 177 29.62 -19.47 6.79
N ASP A 178 30.44 -18.92 7.68
CA ASP A 178 31.10 -19.65 8.77
C ASP A 178 30.11 -20.28 9.77
N GLU A 179 28.88 -19.78 9.85
CA GLU A 179 27.82 -20.37 10.69
C GLU A 179 27.22 -21.67 10.11
N GLY A 180 27.48 -21.97 8.83
CA GLY A 180 27.08 -23.21 8.17
C GLY A 180 25.58 -23.51 8.29
N ARG A 181 25.24 -24.68 8.85
CA ARG A 181 23.83 -25.13 8.98
C ARG A 181 22.99 -24.24 9.90
N ILE A 182 23.61 -23.58 10.87
CA ILE A 182 22.91 -22.69 11.80
C ILE A 182 22.39 -21.45 11.05
N LEU A 183 23.17 -20.91 10.11
CA LEU A 183 22.74 -19.80 9.26
C LEU A 183 21.49 -20.17 8.47
N HIS A 184 21.49 -21.35 7.83
CA HIS A 184 20.35 -21.80 7.04
C HIS A 184 19.09 -21.93 7.91
N ALA A 185 19.22 -22.48 9.12
CA ALA A 185 18.11 -22.57 10.07
C ALA A 185 17.62 -21.17 10.49
N LYS A 186 18.52 -20.21 10.74
CA LYS A 186 18.15 -18.81 11.04
C LYS A 186 17.42 -18.15 9.87
N LEU A 187 17.90 -18.31 8.63
CA LEU A 187 17.26 -17.77 7.44
C LEU A 187 15.85 -18.34 7.24
N VAL A 188 15.66 -19.65 7.43
CA VAL A 188 14.33 -20.30 7.34
C VAL A 188 13.40 -19.81 8.45
N ALA A 189 13.87 -19.77 9.70
CA ALA A 189 13.04 -19.28 10.81
C ALA A 189 12.69 -17.79 10.65
N LEU A 190 13.63 -16.98 10.16
CA LEU A 190 13.45 -15.54 9.93
C LEU A 190 12.51 -15.27 8.76
N THR A 191 12.62 -15.99 7.64
CA THR A 191 11.68 -15.88 6.51
C THR A 191 10.25 -16.24 6.93
N LEU A 192 10.09 -17.30 7.73
CA LEU A 192 8.79 -17.68 8.29
C LEU A 192 8.23 -16.57 9.22
N ALA A 193 9.04 -16.08 10.16
CA ALA A 193 8.60 -15.10 11.16
C ALA A 193 8.40 -13.67 10.64
N ALA A 194 9.20 -13.24 9.66
CA ALA A 194 9.22 -11.88 9.14
C ALA A 194 8.35 -11.68 7.90
N VAL A 195 8.17 -12.72 7.07
CA VAL A 195 7.49 -12.60 5.78
C VAL A 195 6.23 -13.47 5.75
N ILE A 196 6.37 -14.80 5.88
CA ILE A 196 5.25 -15.72 5.61
C ILE A 196 4.12 -15.56 6.62
N ILE A 197 4.42 -15.61 7.93
CA ILE A 197 3.40 -15.54 8.97
C ILE A 197 2.64 -14.20 8.91
N PRO A 198 3.29 -13.01 8.86
CA PRO A 198 2.57 -11.75 8.74
C PRO A 198 1.67 -11.64 7.51
N LEU A 199 2.08 -12.19 6.36
CA LEU A 199 1.29 -12.16 5.12
C LEU A 199 0.04 -13.05 5.19
N VAL A 200 0.11 -14.19 5.88
CA VAL A 200 -0.99 -15.16 5.98
C VAL A 200 -1.90 -14.88 7.19
N THR A 201 -1.41 -14.16 8.20
CA THR A 201 -2.20 -13.84 9.41
C THR A 201 -3.42 -12.98 9.05
N PRO A 202 -4.65 -13.41 9.40
CA PRO A 202 -5.85 -12.60 9.16
C PRO A 202 -5.82 -11.30 9.96
N GLN A 203 -6.50 -10.28 9.44
CA GLN A 203 -6.64 -9.00 10.13
C GLN A 203 -7.70 -9.11 11.22
N THR A 204 -7.43 -8.50 12.37
CA THR A 204 -8.42 -8.37 13.44
C THR A 204 -9.41 -7.29 13.05
N TYR A 205 -10.70 -7.64 13.00
CA TYR A 205 -11.76 -6.67 12.77
C TYR A 205 -11.77 -5.60 13.87
N ILE A 206 -11.75 -4.33 13.46
CA ILE A 206 -11.86 -3.17 14.33
C ILE A 206 -13.10 -2.40 13.84
N PRO A 207 -14.18 -2.34 14.63
CA PRO A 207 -15.39 -1.61 14.24
C PRO A 207 -15.10 -0.11 14.13
N VAL A 208 -15.69 0.53 13.12
CA VAL A 208 -15.58 1.99 12.92
C VAL A 208 -16.34 2.73 14.01
N ASP A 209 -17.55 2.27 14.34
CA ASP A 209 -18.33 2.72 15.50
C ASP A 209 -18.29 1.64 16.60
N PRO A 210 -17.52 1.83 17.69
CA PRO A 210 -17.45 0.86 18.79
C PRO A 210 -18.78 0.62 19.50
N THR A 211 -19.74 1.55 19.37
CA THR A 211 -21.05 1.44 20.02
C THR A 211 -22.02 0.53 19.26
N HIS A 212 -21.79 0.32 17.96
CA HIS A 212 -22.62 -0.52 17.10
C HIS A 212 -21.75 -1.40 16.18
N PRO A 213 -21.07 -2.44 16.71
CA PRO A 213 -20.25 -3.34 15.90
C PRO A 213 -21.10 -4.22 14.98
N MET A 214 -20.55 -4.62 13.83
CA MET A 214 -21.25 -5.54 12.91
C MET A 214 -21.54 -6.89 13.57
N PRO A 215 -22.73 -7.47 13.33
CA PRO A 215 -23.04 -8.82 13.79
C PRO A 215 -22.16 -9.89 13.09
N ALA A 216 -21.86 -9.70 11.80
CA ALA A 216 -20.96 -10.52 11.00
C ALA A 216 -20.10 -9.60 10.11
N PRO A 217 -18.78 -9.54 10.30
CA PRO A 217 -17.92 -8.63 9.54
C PRO A 217 -17.82 -9.07 8.07
N ASN A 218 -17.57 -8.11 7.18
CA ASN A 218 -17.29 -8.42 5.79
C ASN A 218 -15.98 -9.23 5.69
N PRO A 219 -15.91 -10.29 4.87
CA PRO A 219 -14.69 -11.06 4.63
C PRO A 219 -13.47 -10.21 4.26
N GLU A 220 -13.66 -9.08 3.57
CA GLU A 220 -12.57 -8.14 3.24
C GLU A 220 -11.88 -7.58 4.49
N GLN A 221 -12.64 -7.27 5.56
CA GLN A 221 -12.11 -6.65 6.78
C GLN A 221 -11.35 -7.63 7.67
N THR A 222 -11.50 -8.94 7.44
CA THR A 222 -10.83 -10.00 8.22
C THR A 222 -9.80 -10.78 7.40
N ALA A 223 -9.75 -10.56 6.08
CA ALA A 223 -8.82 -11.20 5.16
C ALA A 223 -7.35 -10.93 5.55
N SER A 224 -6.49 -11.93 5.34
CA SER A 224 -5.05 -11.75 5.48
C SER A 224 -4.51 -10.83 4.38
N PRO A 225 -3.37 -10.14 4.59
CA PRO A 225 -2.75 -9.32 3.55
C PRO A 225 -2.55 -10.07 2.22
N LEU A 226 -2.18 -11.35 2.27
CA LEU A 226 -2.07 -12.20 1.08
C LEU A 226 -3.44 -12.42 0.43
N SER A 227 -4.46 -12.74 1.23
CA SER A 227 -5.82 -12.93 0.72
C SER A 227 -6.41 -11.65 0.11
N LEU A 228 -6.05 -10.48 0.65
CA LEU A 228 -6.41 -9.17 0.08
C LEU A 228 -5.66 -8.89 -1.22
N LEU A 229 -4.39 -9.27 -1.30
CA LEU A 229 -3.55 -9.05 -2.49
C LEU A 229 -4.06 -9.85 -3.70
N PHE A 230 -4.48 -11.10 -3.48
CA PHE A 230 -4.96 -12.00 -4.53
C PHE A 230 -6.49 -12.08 -4.63
N PHE A 231 -7.23 -11.32 -3.82
CA PHE A 231 -8.70 -11.35 -3.74
C PHE A 231 -9.29 -12.73 -3.42
N SER A 232 -8.52 -13.63 -2.80
CA SER A 232 -8.98 -15.01 -2.52
C SER A 232 -10.15 -15.08 -1.51
N PHE A 233 -10.44 -13.98 -0.81
CA PHE A 233 -11.61 -13.90 0.07
C PHE A 233 -12.94 -13.94 -0.72
N LEU A 234 -12.91 -13.65 -2.03
CA LEU A 234 -14.07 -13.75 -2.92
C LEU A 234 -14.23 -15.13 -3.54
N ASP A 235 -13.24 -16.03 -3.44
CA ASP A 235 -13.25 -17.33 -4.12
C ASP A 235 -14.52 -18.13 -3.80
N THR A 236 -14.93 -18.15 -2.53
CA THR A 236 -16.13 -18.85 -2.07
C THR A 236 -17.39 -18.31 -2.76
N LEU A 237 -17.50 -17.00 -2.91
CA LEU A 237 -18.62 -16.34 -3.60
C LEU A 237 -18.58 -16.61 -5.10
N VAL A 238 -17.39 -16.55 -5.74
CA VAL A 238 -17.23 -16.83 -7.17
C VAL A 238 -17.61 -18.27 -7.50
N PHE A 239 -17.15 -19.24 -6.71
CA PHE A 239 -17.54 -20.64 -6.89
C PHE A 239 -19.01 -20.91 -6.59
N LEU A 240 -19.61 -20.17 -5.65
CA LEU A 240 -21.04 -20.23 -5.40
C LEU A 240 -21.83 -19.68 -6.60
N ALA A 241 -21.43 -18.52 -7.13
CA ALA A 241 -22.03 -17.90 -8.29
C ALA A 241 -21.91 -18.76 -9.55
N TYR A 242 -20.82 -19.52 -9.70
CA TYR A 242 -20.67 -20.49 -10.78
C TYR A 242 -21.70 -21.62 -10.71
N ARG A 243 -22.12 -22.02 -9.51
CA ARG A 243 -23.06 -23.13 -9.29
C ARG A 243 -24.52 -22.72 -9.36
N LEU A 244 -24.83 -21.44 -9.14
CA LEU A 244 -26.18 -20.92 -9.10
C LEU A 244 -26.52 -20.17 -10.40
N PRO A 245 -27.73 -20.36 -10.98
CA PRO A 245 -28.15 -19.61 -12.16
C PRO A 245 -28.35 -18.11 -11.88
N HIS A 246 -28.68 -17.76 -10.63
CA HIS A 246 -28.78 -16.39 -10.15
C HIS A 246 -28.37 -16.36 -8.67
N VAL A 247 -27.53 -15.39 -8.30
CA VAL A 247 -27.09 -15.22 -6.91
C VAL A 247 -28.10 -14.32 -6.20
N PRO A 248 -28.87 -14.84 -5.22
CA PRO A 248 -29.81 -14.02 -4.46
C PRO A 248 -29.07 -13.02 -3.57
N TYR A 249 -29.70 -11.88 -3.31
CA TYR A 249 -29.15 -10.79 -2.50
C TYR A 249 -28.74 -11.24 -1.09
N ASP A 250 -29.53 -12.11 -0.46
CA ASP A 250 -29.35 -12.55 0.93
C ASP A 250 -28.04 -13.36 1.16
N VAL A 251 -27.41 -13.83 0.09
CA VAL A 251 -26.17 -14.63 0.17
C VAL A 251 -24.92 -13.76 -0.09
N LEU A 252 -25.11 -12.51 -0.52
CA LEU A 252 -24.01 -11.58 -0.67
C LEU A 252 -23.46 -11.19 0.71
N PRO A 253 -22.14 -11.00 0.84
CA PRO A 253 -21.57 -10.52 2.08
C PRO A 253 -22.11 -9.12 2.41
N PRO A 254 -22.31 -8.80 3.70
CA PRO A 254 -22.72 -7.45 4.10
C PRO A 254 -21.65 -6.44 3.68
N LEU A 255 -22.08 -5.21 3.41
CA LEU A 255 -21.15 -4.12 3.10
C LEU A 255 -20.18 -3.89 4.28
N ALA A 256 -18.93 -3.52 3.99
CA ALA A 256 -17.96 -3.21 5.02
C ALA A 256 -18.38 -1.95 5.79
N ASP A 257 -18.14 -1.89 7.10
CA ASP A 257 -18.49 -0.72 7.92
C ASP A 257 -17.92 0.60 7.42
N THR A 258 -16.74 0.55 6.81
CA THR A 258 -16.08 1.73 6.25
C THR A 258 -16.84 2.34 5.09
N ASP A 259 -17.68 1.54 4.43
CA ASP A 259 -18.45 1.90 3.26
C ASP A 259 -19.93 2.14 3.59
N ASP A 260 -20.34 1.95 4.85
CA ASP A 260 -21.70 2.25 5.29
C ASP A 260 -22.00 3.76 5.18
N ALA A 261 -23.18 4.10 4.65
CA ALA A 261 -23.53 5.49 4.35
C ALA A 261 -23.48 6.39 5.59
N LYS A 262 -23.91 5.88 6.76
CA LYS A 262 -23.86 6.61 8.02
C LYS A 262 -22.43 7.01 8.38
N ASN A 263 -21.51 6.06 8.31
CA ASN A 263 -20.09 6.27 8.64
C ASN A 263 -19.40 7.18 7.61
N LEU A 264 -19.72 7.01 6.32
CA LEU A 264 -19.21 7.86 5.25
C LEU A 264 -19.67 9.32 5.42
N LYS A 265 -20.93 9.54 5.78
CA LYS A 265 -21.47 10.86 6.07
C LYS A 265 -20.80 11.52 7.26
N GLU A 266 -20.67 10.82 8.38
CA GLU A 266 -19.99 11.34 9.58
C GLU A 266 -18.56 11.77 9.29
N ARG A 267 -17.85 11.03 8.43
CA ARG A 267 -16.49 11.36 8.00
C ARG A 267 -16.43 12.54 7.02
N SER A 268 -17.37 12.62 6.07
CA SER A 268 -17.25 13.49 4.89
C SER A 268 -17.97 14.84 5.00
N PHE A 269 -19.15 14.87 5.62
CA PHE A 269 -20.00 16.06 5.68
C PHE A 269 -19.35 17.25 6.39
N PRO A 270 -18.58 17.10 7.48
CA PRO A 270 -17.91 18.23 8.13
C PRO A 270 -16.95 19.00 7.21
N ASN A 271 -16.45 18.36 6.15
CA ASN A 271 -15.51 18.96 5.20
C ASN A 271 -16.16 19.36 3.87
N ILE A 272 -17.36 18.86 3.56
CA ILE A 272 -18.00 18.99 2.25
C ILE A 272 -19.34 19.75 2.30
N ASP A 273 -20.17 19.52 3.32
CA ASP A 273 -21.49 20.16 3.45
C ASP A 273 -21.39 21.47 4.24
N THR A 274 -21.76 22.58 3.60
CA THR A 274 -21.73 23.91 4.22
C THR A 274 -22.66 24.03 5.43
N PHE A 275 -23.75 23.26 5.46
CA PHE A 275 -24.68 23.23 6.58
C PHE A 275 -24.19 22.38 7.75
N SER A 276 -23.23 21.47 7.51
CA SER A 276 -22.62 20.62 8.52
C SER A 276 -21.29 21.19 9.06
N GLY A 277 -20.96 22.45 8.74
CA GLY A 277 -19.78 23.16 9.25
C GLY A 277 -18.63 23.31 8.24
N ALA A 278 -18.80 22.86 6.99
CA ALA A 278 -17.77 23.07 5.96
C ALA A 278 -17.71 24.55 5.52
N GLY A 279 -16.50 25.02 5.19
CA GLY A 279 -16.31 26.36 4.62
C GLY A 279 -16.87 26.49 3.20
N THR A 280 -17.04 27.72 2.72
CA THR A 280 -17.58 28.05 1.38
C THR A 280 -16.62 27.78 0.21
N ARG A 281 -15.58 26.98 0.41
CA ARG A 281 -14.60 26.63 -0.64
C ARG A 281 -15.22 25.61 -1.62
N HIS A 282 -14.61 25.49 -2.81
CA HIS A 282 -15.02 24.48 -3.78
C HIS A 282 -14.98 23.06 -3.18
N ILE A 283 -16.05 22.30 -3.40
CA ILE A 283 -16.26 20.93 -2.88
C ILE A 283 -15.07 20.01 -3.18
N PHE A 284 -14.41 20.20 -4.32
CA PHE A 284 -13.20 19.47 -4.71
C PHE A 284 -12.12 19.43 -3.61
N PHE A 285 -11.83 20.57 -2.99
CA PHE A 285 -10.82 20.62 -1.92
C PHE A 285 -11.31 19.95 -0.63
N GLY A 286 -12.61 19.98 -0.36
CA GLY A 286 -13.23 19.24 0.74
C GLY A 286 -13.11 17.72 0.56
N ILE A 287 -13.31 17.24 -0.67
CA ILE A 287 -13.13 15.82 -1.04
C ILE A 287 -11.66 15.40 -0.86
N ILE A 288 -10.71 16.17 -1.42
CA ILE A 288 -9.28 15.85 -1.28
C ILE A 288 -8.87 15.80 0.19
N LYS A 289 -9.34 16.76 1.00
CA LYS A 289 -9.04 16.79 2.44
C LYS A 289 -9.62 15.57 3.17
N THR A 290 -10.83 15.14 2.82
CA THR A 290 -11.51 13.99 3.44
C THR A 290 -10.80 12.67 3.13
N TYR A 291 -10.37 12.49 1.87
CA TYR A 291 -9.74 11.27 1.35
C TYR A 291 -8.23 11.43 1.14
N GLN A 292 -7.57 12.30 1.91
CA GLN A 292 -6.17 12.65 1.69
C GLN A 292 -5.21 11.46 1.82
N VAL A 293 -5.53 10.52 2.73
CA VAL A 293 -4.69 9.33 2.97
C VAL A 293 -4.85 8.33 1.83
N GLU A 294 -6.07 8.16 1.34
CA GLU A 294 -6.40 7.34 0.18
C GLU A 294 -5.74 7.89 -1.08
N TYR A 295 -5.88 9.18 -1.37
CA TYR A 295 -5.22 9.81 -2.52
C TYR A 295 -3.69 9.78 -2.42
N ALA A 296 -3.11 9.97 -1.23
CA ALA A 296 -1.67 9.84 -1.04
C ALA A 296 -1.20 8.39 -1.29
N SER A 297 -1.94 7.40 -0.81
CA SER A 297 -1.64 5.98 -1.02
C SER A 297 -1.79 5.59 -2.49
N ILE A 298 -2.83 6.08 -3.16
CA ILE A 298 -3.06 5.93 -4.61
C ILE A 298 -1.88 6.49 -5.39
N LEU A 299 -1.40 7.71 -5.06
CA LEU A 299 -0.26 8.33 -5.72
C LEU A 299 1.02 7.52 -5.54
N VAL A 300 1.29 7.04 -4.33
CA VAL A 300 2.47 6.20 -4.06
C VAL A 300 2.40 4.90 -4.85
N LEU A 301 1.28 4.17 -4.81
CA LEU A 301 1.10 2.93 -5.55
C LEU A 301 1.23 3.14 -7.06
N LEU A 302 0.68 4.24 -7.58
CA LEU A 302 0.79 4.61 -8.98
C LEU A 302 2.25 4.86 -9.41
N LEU A 303 3.03 5.60 -8.61
CA LEU A 303 4.44 5.84 -8.90
C LEU A 303 5.27 4.55 -8.84
N VAL A 304 5.01 3.70 -7.85
CA VAL A 304 5.66 2.38 -7.74
C VAL A 304 5.30 1.51 -8.94
N TYR A 305 4.03 1.47 -9.35
CA TYR A 305 3.59 0.75 -10.54
C TYR A 305 4.36 1.21 -11.78
N VAL A 306 4.45 2.53 -12.02
CA VAL A 306 5.19 3.09 -13.15
C VAL A 306 6.64 2.60 -13.15
N VAL A 307 7.33 2.63 -12.01
CA VAL A 307 8.71 2.13 -11.90
C VAL A 307 8.78 0.62 -12.19
N CYS A 308 7.85 -0.18 -11.66
CA CYS A 308 7.81 -1.62 -11.89
C CYS A 308 7.59 -1.98 -13.37
N THR A 309 6.90 -1.15 -14.17
CA THR A 309 6.72 -1.42 -15.61
C THR A 309 8.04 -1.44 -16.39
N PHE A 310 9.10 -0.80 -15.88
CA PHE A 310 10.44 -0.82 -16.48
C PHE A 310 11.26 -2.06 -16.14
N ALA A 311 10.76 -2.94 -15.26
CA ALA A 311 11.49 -4.14 -14.87
C ALA A 311 11.78 -5.05 -16.09
N ALA A 312 10.82 -5.24 -16.98
CA ALA A 312 11.00 -6.08 -18.17
C ALA A 312 12.04 -5.50 -19.16
N PRO A 313 11.95 -4.23 -19.59
CA PRO A 313 13.00 -3.61 -20.42
C PRO A 313 14.40 -3.70 -19.82
N ILE A 314 14.55 -3.48 -18.50
CA ILE A 314 15.83 -3.60 -17.79
C ILE A 314 16.35 -5.04 -17.85
N GLY A 315 15.48 -6.02 -17.57
CA GLY A 315 15.84 -7.43 -17.60
C GLY A 315 16.31 -7.88 -18.98
N ILE A 316 15.59 -7.50 -20.05
CA ILE A 316 15.96 -7.86 -21.43
C ILE A 316 17.31 -7.27 -21.79
N ASN A 317 17.51 -5.97 -21.52
CA ASN A 317 18.78 -5.29 -21.80
C ASN A 317 19.96 -5.99 -21.12
N ARG A 318 19.81 -6.38 -19.86
CA ARG A 318 20.89 -7.04 -19.10
C ARG A 318 21.16 -8.47 -19.53
N VAL A 319 20.14 -9.22 -19.93
CA VAL A 319 20.32 -10.55 -20.53
C VAL A 319 21.06 -10.44 -21.86
N LEU A 320 20.67 -9.50 -22.73
CA LEU A 320 21.34 -9.27 -24.01
C LEU A 320 22.81 -8.85 -23.82
N ALA A 321 23.07 -7.89 -22.92
CA ALA A 321 24.44 -7.47 -22.62
C ALA A 321 25.31 -8.64 -22.11
N TYR A 322 24.75 -9.54 -21.32
CA TYR A 322 25.45 -10.75 -20.88
C TYR A 322 25.74 -11.71 -22.05
N LEU A 323 24.82 -11.86 -23.00
CA LEU A 323 25.00 -12.70 -24.19
C LEU A 323 26.04 -12.13 -25.15
N GLU A 324 26.14 -10.81 -25.26
CA GLU A 324 27.09 -10.11 -26.15
C GLU A 324 28.52 -10.12 -25.59
N ASN A 325 28.71 -9.72 -24.33
CA ASN A 325 30.03 -9.52 -23.74
C ASN A 325 30.55 -10.74 -22.97
N GLY A 326 29.69 -11.75 -22.75
CA GLY A 326 30.02 -12.94 -21.98
C GLY A 326 30.14 -12.70 -20.46
N PRO A 327 30.59 -13.71 -19.70
CA PRO A 327 30.61 -13.67 -18.25
C PRO A 327 31.60 -12.69 -17.62
N GLY A 328 32.58 -12.17 -18.38
CA GLY A 328 33.62 -11.30 -17.86
C GLY A 328 33.17 -9.87 -17.54
N ASP A 329 32.07 -9.41 -18.13
CA ASP A 329 31.63 -8.00 -18.06
C ASP A 329 30.45 -7.77 -17.09
N SER A 330 29.89 -8.85 -16.52
CA SER A 330 28.72 -8.75 -15.64
C SER A 330 29.02 -9.22 -14.21
N SER A 331 28.80 -8.33 -13.24
CA SER A 331 28.91 -8.66 -11.81
C SER A 331 27.78 -9.57 -11.30
N VAL A 332 26.63 -9.55 -11.97
CA VAL A 332 25.41 -10.26 -11.60
C VAL A 332 25.22 -11.50 -12.50
N ARG A 333 24.83 -12.62 -11.90
CA ARG A 333 24.61 -13.87 -12.61
C ARG A 333 23.37 -13.80 -13.51
N PRO A 334 23.36 -14.46 -14.68
CA PRO A 334 22.27 -14.35 -15.66
C PRO A 334 20.90 -14.79 -15.14
N PHE A 335 20.85 -15.82 -14.30
CA PHE A 335 19.60 -16.35 -13.77
C PHE A 335 18.81 -15.29 -12.99
N VAL A 336 19.49 -14.30 -12.41
CA VAL A 336 18.86 -13.19 -11.68
C VAL A 336 18.04 -12.35 -12.63
N TRP A 337 18.58 -12.03 -13.80
CA TRP A 337 17.86 -11.27 -14.83
C TRP A 337 16.72 -12.09 -15.44
N ILE A 338 16.87 -13.41 -15.56
CA ILE A 338 15.79 -14.31 -15.98
C ILE A 338 14.65 -14.33 -14.96
N ILE A 339 14.96 -14.47 -13.67
CA ILE A 339 13.97 -14.38 -12.59
C ILE A 339 13.34 -12.99 -12.55
N TRP A 340 14.13 -11.93 -12.76
CA TRP A 340 13.65 -10.55 -12.83
C TRP A 340 12.65 -10.33 -13.96
N LEU A 341 12.85 -10.97 -15.12
CA LEU A 341 11.90 -10.94 -16.23
C LEU A 341 10.56 -11.61 -15.90
N ALA A 342 10.54 -12.57 -14.99
CA ALA A 342 9.30 -13.20 -14.52
C ALA A 342 8.66 -12.43 -13.36
N LEU A 343 9.46 -12.08 -12.34
CA LEU A 343 9.00 -11.43 -11.12
C LEU A 343 8.65 -9.95 -11.32
N GLY A 344 9.31 -9.26 -12.24
CA GLY A 344 9.07 -7.85 -12.55
C GLY A 344 7.63 -7.59 -12.99
N PRO A 345 7.14 -8.25 -14.06
CA PRO A 345 5.75 -8.16 -14.48
C PRO A 345 4.76 -8.59 -13.39
N LEU A 346 5.06 -9.65 -12.64
CA LEU A 346 4.20 -10.12 -11.54
C LEU A 346 4.07 -9.04 -10.45
N ALA A 347 5.18 -8.40 -10.06
CA ALA A 347 5.17 -7.28 -9.12
C ALA A 347 4.42 -6.06 -9.68
N SER A 348 4.58 -5.75 -10.96
CA SER A 348 3.83 -4.64 -11.58
C SER A 348 2.32 -4.90 -11.58
N ALA A 349 1.90 -6.15 -11.84
CA ALA A 349 0.49 -6.54 -11.83
C ALA A 349 -0.11 -6.44 -10.42
N THR A 350 0.60 -6.93 -9.39
CA THR A 350 0.10 -6.85 -8.01
C THR A 350 -0.04 -5.41 -7.53
N VAL A 351 0.94 -4.54 -7.83
CA VAL A 351 0.86 -3.11 -7.49
C VAL A 351 -0.28 -2.43 -8.26
N TYR A 352 -0.45 -2.75 -9.55
CA TYR A 352 -1.56 -2.22 -10.36
C TYR A 352 -2.93 -2.59 -9.78
N HIS A 353 -3.12 -3.85 -9.39
CA HIS A 353 -4.38 -4.29 -8.79
C HIS A 353 -4.62 -3.65 -7.41
N ALA A 354 -3.58 -3.45 -6.60
CA ALA A 354 -3.69 -2.74 -5.33
C ALA A 354 -4.10 -1.26 -5.53
N TYR A 355 -3.47 -0.58 -6.50
CA TYR A 355 -3.85 0.77 -6.94
C TYR A 355 -5.32 0.81 -7.40
N TYR A 356 -5.70 -0.12 -8.28
CA TYR A 356 -7.03 -0.15 -8.86
C TYR A 356 -8.13 -0.38 -7.81
N ARG A 357 -7.91 -1.31 -6.86
CA ARG A 357 -8.83 -1.55 -5.75
C ARG A 357 -9.07 -0.28 -4.95
N LEU A 358 -8.00 0.36 -4.48
CA LEU A 358 -8.11 1.56 -3.65
C LEU A 358 -8.78 2.72 -4.39
N SER A 359 -8.47 2.88 -5.68
CA SER A 359 -9.09 3.87 -6.55
C SER A 359 -10.60 3.63 -6.71
N MET A 360 -11.01 2.38 -6.95
CA MET A 360 -12.42 2.01 -7.11
C MET A 360 -13.22 2.12 -5.81
N CYS A 361 -12.66 1.71 -4.66
CA CYS A 361 -13.31 1.91 -3.36
C CYS A 361 -13.55 3.40 -3.09
N THR A 362 -12.52 4.23 -3.29
CA THR A 362 -12.63 5.70 -3.09
C THR A 362 -13.68 6.30 -4.03
N LEU A 363 -13.79 5.78 -5.26
CA LEU A 363 -14.79 6.23 -6.22
C LEU A 363 -16.21 5.94 -5.78
N VAL A 364 -16.49 4.69 -5.38
CA VAL A 364 -17.83 4.27 -4.94
C VAL A 364 -18.24 5.02 -3.67
N GLN A 365 -17.31 5.21 -2.73
CA GLN A 365 -17.54 6.02 -1.52
C GLN A 365 -17.87 7.47 -1.88
N LEU A 366 -17.13 8.08 -2.82
CA LEU A 366 -17.40 9.43 -3.28
C LEU A 366 -18.78 9.53 -3.96
N GLU A 367 -19.16 8.53 -4.76
CA GLU A 367 -20.46 8.46 -5.40
C GLU A 367 -21.59 8.42 -4.37
N ALA A 368 -21.44 7.57 -3.34
CA ALA A 368 -22.41 7.47 -2.24
C ALA A 368 -22.54 8.79 -1.47
N VAL A 369 -21.42 9.43 -1.10
CA VAL A 369 -21.41 10.71 -0.37
C VAL A 369 -22.05 11.83 -1.18
N LEU A 370 -21.72 11.96 -2.46
CA LEU A 370 -22.29 13.00 -3.32
C LEU A 370 -23.79 12.76 -3.55
N THR A 371 -24.20 11.51 -3.71
CA THR A 371 -25.61 11.13 -3.83
C THR A 371 -26.39 11.53 -2.59
N GLU A 372 -25.89 11.18 -1.40
CA GLU A 372 -26.52 11.54 -0.13
C GLU A 372 -26.58 13.06 0.07
N LEU A 373 -25.50 13.77 -0.24
CA LEU A 373 -25.44 15.23 -0.16
C LEU A 373 -26.50 15.89 -1.07
N ILE A 374 -26.64 15.42 -2.32
CA ILE A 374 -27.64 15.92 -3.26
C ILE A 374 -29.05 15.61 -2.77
N PHE A 375 -29.30 14.40 -2.25
CA PHE A 375 -30.60 14.02 -1.70
C PHE A 375 -30.99 14.86 -0.47
N GLU A 376 -30.08 15.08 0.47
CA GLU A 376 -30.35 15.96 1.61
C GLU A 376 -30.60 17.39 1.17
N HIS A 377 -29.82 17.90 0.22
CA HIS A 377 -30.06 19.23 -0.33
C HIS A 377 -31.44 19.31 -1.00
N ALA A 378 -31.82 18.31 -1.78
CA ALA A 378 -33.14 18.24 -2.43
C ALA A 378 -34.27 18.19 -1.39
N LEU A 379 -34.11 17.43 -0.31
CA LEU A 379 -35.07 17.38 0.80
C LEU A 379 -35.18 18.73 1.51
N ARG A 380 -34.06 19.39 1.80
CA ARG A 380 -34.04 20.73 2.43
C ARG A 380 -34.74 21.77 1.56
N VAL A 381 -34.50 21.77 0.25
CA VAL A 381 -35.18 22.67 -0.71
C VAL A 381 -36.68 22.38 -0.75
N ARG A 382 -37.09 21.10 -0.79
CA ARG A 382 -38.50 20.71 -0.81
C ARG A 382 -39.23 21.09 0.49
N VAL A 383 -38.60 20.97 1.65
CA VAL A 383 -39.21 21.33 2.93
C VAL A 383 -39.39 22.86 3.03
N LYS A 384 -38.38 23.64 2.62
CA LYS A 384 -38.51 25.12 2.55
C LYS A 384 -39.57 25.58 1.56
N ALA A 385 -39.80 24.84 0.49
CA ALA A 385 -40.89 25.13 -0.45
C ALA A 385 -42.29 24.82 0.10
N ARG A 386 -42.40 24.11 1.24
CA ARG A 386 -43.67 23.72 1.87
C ARG A 386 -43.99 24.48 3.16
N THR A 387 -43.18 25.48 3.54
CA THR A 387 -43.44 26.27 4.73
C THR A 387 -44.48 27.36 4.45
N PRO A 388 -45.39 27.66 5.39
CA PRO A 388 -46.49 28.60 5.18
C PRO A 388 -46.04 30.04 4.87
N GLU A 389 -44.80 30.43 5.20
CA GLU A 389 -44.21 31.71 4.77
C GLU A 389 -43.96 31.79 3.24
N ALA A 390 -43.70 30.65 2.59
CA ALA A 390 -43.57 30.56 1.14
C ALA A 390 -44.95 30.53 0.47
N GLU A 391 -45.93 29.87 1.08
CA GLU A 391 -47.33 29.86 0.60
C GLU A 391 -48.01 31.23 0.81
N ALA A 392 -47.72 31.95 1.91
CA ALA A 392 -48.20 33.31 2.15
C ALA A 392 -47.58 34.34 1.19
N ALA A 393 -46.36 34.10 0.69
CA ALA A 393 -45.75 34.88 -0.38
C ALA A 393 -46.35 34.56 -1.77
N GLU A 394 -47.03 33.42 -1.93
CA GLU A 394 -47.74 33.04 -3.17
C GLU A 394 -49.15 33.64 -3.25
N ASP A 395 -49.82 33.88 -2.11
CA ASP A 395 -51.20 34.41 -2.08
C ASP A 395 -51.29 35.95 -2.28
N ASP A 396 -50.19 36.69 -2.09
CA ASP A 396 -50.18 38.17 -2.23
C ASP A 396 -49.78 38.66 -3.65
N ALA A 397 -49.59 37.77 -4.62
CA ALA A 397 -49.12 38.10 -5.97
C ALA A 397 -50.16 37.80 -7.06
N THR A 398 -50.98 38.79 -7.43
CA THR A 398 -51.93 38.72 -8.56
C THR A 398 -51.25 38.66 -9.94
N ALA A 399 -51.06 37.45 -10.48
CA ALA A 399 -50.66 37.03 -11.87
C ALA A 399 -49.30 37.56 -12.42
N PRO A 400 -48.55 36.91 -13.35
CA PRO A 400 -48.55 35.55 -13.93
C PRO A 400 -47.44 34.63 -13.32
N ASP A 401 -47.02 34.93 -12.09
CA ASP A 401 -45.81 34.35 -11.48
C ASP A 401 -45.95 32.88 -11.03
N GLN A 402 -47.19 32.37 -10.87
CA GLN A 402 -47.44 30.94 -10.59
C GLN A 402 -46.86 29.99 -11.66
N LYS A 403 -46.79 30.44 -12.92
CA LYS A 403 -46.17 29.67 -14.01
C LYS A 403 -44.64 29.72 -13.93
N ARG A 404 -44.06 30.77 -13.31
CA ARG A 404 -42.61 30.92 -13.10
C ARG A 404 -42.15 30.19 -11.85
N THR A 405 -42.90 30.17 -10.75
CA THR A 405 -42.55 29.41 -9.53
C THR A 405 -42.69 27.90 -9.74
N SER A 406 -43.77 27.45 -10.40
CA SER A 406 -43.91 26.03 -10.81
C SER A 406 -42.89 25.63 -11.89
N ALA A 407 -42.53 26.53 -12.82
CA ALA A 407 -41.42 26.31 -13.75
C ALA A 407 -40.06 26.29 -13.04
N ARG A 408 -39.86 27.08 -11.98
CA ARG A 408 -38.61 27.12 -11.20
C ARG A 408 -38.45 25.87 -10.35
N SER A 409 -39.51 25.41 -9.68
CA SER A 409 -39.49 24.17 -8.90
C SER A 409 -39.36 22.92 -9.78
N SER A 410 -40.03 22.88 -10.94
CA SER A 410 -39.86 21.80 -11.93
C SER A 410 -38.48 21.84 -12.61
N MET A 411 -37.95 23.03 -12.91
CA MET A 411 -36.60 23.20 -13.45
C MET A 411 -35.52 22.82 -12.43
N ASP A 412 -35.73 23.11 -11.14
CA ASP A 412 -34.81 22.68 -10.07
C ASP A 412 -34.91 21.17 -9.80
N THR A 413 -36.09 20.55 -9.96
CA THR A 413 -36.23 19.08 -9.93
C THR A 413 -35.49 18.42 -11.10
N GLY A 414 -35.59 18.98 -12.31
CA GLY A 414 -34.85 18.50 -13.47
C GLY A 414 -33.33 18.65 -13.33
N LYS A 415 -32.87 19.78 -12.75
CA LYS A 415 -31.45 19.98 -12.43
C LYS A 415 -30.94 18.97 -11.40
N ILE A 416 -31.70 18.72 -10.33
CA ILE A 416 -31.34 17.71 -9.31
C ILE A 416 -31.26 16.32 -9.95
N SER A 417 -32.21 15.98 -10.84
CA SER A 417 -32.15 14.72 -11.58
C SER A 417 -30.91 14.62 -12.46
N ASN A 418 -30.48 15.70 -13.12
CA ASN A 418 -29.23 15.72 -13.88
C ASN A 418 -27.99 15.62 -13.00
N LEU A 419 -28.00 16.27 -11.82
CA LEU A 419 -26.92 16.18 -10.85
C LEU A 419 -26.69 14.73 -10.38
N VAL A 420 -27.77 14.02 -10.04
CA VAL A 420 -27.73 12.61 -9.59
C VAL A 420 -27.37 11.65 -10.73
N THR A 421 -27.69 11.99 -11.98
CA THR A 421 -27.45 11.10 -13.13
C THR A 421 -26.18 11.48 -13.89
N SER A 422 -26.25 12.44 -14.81
CA SER A 422 -25.16 12.75 -15.73
C SER A 422 -23.93 13.31 -15.04
N ASP A 423 -24.11 14.18 -14.05
CA ASP A 423 -22.97 14.87 -13.43
C ASP A 423 -22.22 13.96 -12.46
N LEU A 424 -22.94 13.16 -11.67
CA LEU A 424 -22.35 12.12 -10.82
C LEU A 424 -21.58 11.09 -11.66
N GLN A 425 -22.11 10.66 -12.80
CA GLN A 425 -21.41 9.78 -13.74
C GLN A 425 -20.17 10.43 -14.37
N ASN A 426 -20.17 11.75 -14.55
CA ASN A 426 -18.99 12.47 -15.03
C ASN A 426 -17.92 12.55 -13.93
N VAL A 427 -18.31 12.75 -12.67
CA VAL A 427 -17.39 12.65 -11.52
C VAL A 427 -16.82 11.25 -11.38
N ALA A 428 -17.66 10.22 -11.57
CA ALA A 428 -17.22 8.82 -11.53
C ALA A 428 -16.15 8.54 -12.61
N ARG A 429 -16.32 9.10 -13.82
CA ARG A 429 -15.33 9.00 -14.90
C ARG A 429 -14.03 9.76 -14.65
N MET A 430 -14.02 10.69 -13.70
CA MET A 430 -12.79 11.40 -13.33
C MET A 430 -11.88 10.57 -12.42
N ALA A 431 -12.27 9.37 -11.94
CA ALA A 431 -11.43 8.53 -11.07
C ALA A 431 -9.99 8.34 -11.54
N ASP A 432 -9.78 8.30 -12.86
CA ASP A 432 -8.47 8.11 -13.48
C ASP A 432 -7.63 9.39 -13.55
N PHE A 433 -8.08 10.51 -12.97
CA PHE A 433 -7.37 11.79 -13.05
C PHE A 433 -5.96 11.71 -12.43
N MET A 434 -5.77 10.90 -11.38
CA MET A 434 -4.45 10.67 -10.77
C MET A 434 -3.48 10.02 -11.76
N MET A 435 -3.96 9.01 -12.51
CA MET A 435 -3.17 8.36 -13.56
C MET A 435 -2.83 9.33 -14.68
N LEU A 436 -3.78 10.17 -15.09
CA LEU A 436 -3.55 11.19 -16.12
C LEU A 436 -2.56 12.27 -15.66
N LEU A 437 -2.70 12.79 -14.44
CA LEU A 437 -1.94 13.94 -13.94
C LEU A 437 -0.54 13.58 -13.45
N PHE A 438 -0.36 12.39 -12.87
CA PHE A 438 0.91 11.96 -12.27
C PHE A 438 1.50 10.73 -12.95
N GLY A 439 0.67 9.72 -13.23
CA GLY A 439 1.14 8.44 -13.79
C GLY A 439 1.70 8.59 -15.20
N MET A 440 0.94 9.21 -16.10
CA MET A 440 1.35 9.43 -17.49
C MET A 440 2.62 10.29 -17.60
N PRO A 441 2.73 11.46 -16.94
CA PRO A 441 3.98 12.23 -16.94
C PRO A 441 5.16 11.45 -16.34
N ALA A 442 4.97 10.74 -15.22
CA ALA A 442 6.03 9.92 -14.63
C ALA A 442 6.52 8.85 -15.60
N SER A 443 5.59 8.15 -16.28
CA SER A 443 5.94 7.11 -17.26
C SER A 443 6.74 7.64 -18.44
N VAL A 444 6.39 8.84 -18.93
CA VAL A 444 7.15 9.53 -19.97
C VAL A 444 8.54 9.86 -19.44
N ILE A 445 8.65 10.54 -18.30
CA ILE A 445 9.95 10.95 -17.73
C ILE A 445 10.88 9.75 -17.53
N PHE A 446 10.39 8.67 -16.91
CA PHE A 446 11.19 7.46 -16.72
C PHE A 446 11.55 6.78 -18.04
N GLY A 447 10.64 6.77 -19.01
CA GLY A 447 10.89 6.22 -20.34
C GLY A 447 11.97 6.99 -21.10
N ILE A 448 11.91 8.32 -21.05
CA ILE A 448 12.94 9.20 -21.62
C ILE A 448 14.29 8.94 -20.96
N ALA A 449 14.34 8.92 -19.62
CA ALA A 449 15.56 8.69 -18.88
C ALA A 449 16.17 7.30 -19.19
N PHE A 450 15.34 6.25 -19.20
CA PHE A 450 15.78 4.89 -19.51
C PHE A 450 16.33 4.78 -20.95
N LEU A 451 15.62 5.32 -21.94
CA LEU A 451 16.09 5.30 -23.33
C LEU A 451 17.38 6.09 -23.52
N TYR A 452 17.54 7.21 -22.83
CA TYR A 452 18.79 7.99 -22.88
C TYR A 452 19.97 7.20 -22.30
N VAL A 453 19.77 6.47 -21.20
CA VAL A 453 20.82 5.60 -20.62
C VAL A 453 21.21 4.47 -21.57
N VAL A 454 20.26 3.90 -22.33
CA VAL A 454 20.53 2.76 -23.21
C VAL A 454 21.08 3.18 -24.58
N LEU A 455 20.53 4.22 -25.20
CA LEU A 455 20.82 4.62 -26.59
C LEU A 455 21.58 5.95 -26.73
N GLY A 456 21.79 6.68 -25.64
CA GLY A 456 22.42 8.00 -25.65
C GLY A 456 21.64 9.03 -26.47
N TRP A 457 22.37 9.91 -27.18
CA TRP A 457 21.81 11.03 -27.94
C TRP A 457 20.79 10.63 -29.02
N SER A 458 20.89 9.42 -29.57
CA SER A 458 19.94 8.94 -30.59
C SER A 458 18.50 8.84 -30.07
N SER A 459 18.31 8.63 -28.76
CA SER A 459 16.98 8.59 -28.14
C SER A 459 16.24 9.93 -28.27
N LEU A 460 16.96 11.07 -28.20
CA LEU A 460 16.37 12.41 -28.26
C LEU A 460 15.69 12.68 -29.59
N ILE A 461 16.29 12.21 -30.70
CA ILE A 461 15.72 12.36 -32.04
C ILE A 461 14.41 11.56 -32.14
N GLY A 462 14.40 10.32 -31.66
CA GLY A 462 13.19 9.50 -31.59
C GLY A 462 12.07 10.17 -30.80
N MET A 463 12.38 10.76 -29.65
CA MET A 463 11.39 11.47 -28.84
C MET A 463 10.85 12.74 -29.52
N ALA A 464 11.71 13.51 -30.18
CA ALA A 464 11.29 14.66 -30.96
C ALA A 464 10.32 14.26 -32.07
N THR A 465 10.57 13.13 -32.76
CA THR A 465 9.65 12.62 -33.77
C THR A 465 8.31 12.15 -33.19
N MET A 466 8.31 11.50 -32.03
CA MET A 466 7.07 11.11 -31.35
C MET A 466 6.22 12.32 -30.95
N LEU A 467 6.84 13.38 -30.42
CA LEU A 467 6.17 14.63 -30.08
C LEU A 467 5.60 15.34 -31.31
N ALA A 468 6.35 15.35 -32.42
CA ALA A 468 5.89 15.92 -33.69
C ALA A 468 4.68 15.15 -34.28
N LEU A 469 4.60 13.84 -34.04
CA LEU A 469 3.49 12.99 -34.50
C LEU A 469 2.30 12.94 -33.53
N PHE A 470 2.45 13.40 -32.29
CA PHE A 470 1.36 13.42 -31.30
C PHE A 470 0.09 14.16 -31.77
N PRO A 471 0.15 15.31 -32.47
CA PRO A 471 -1.04 15.97 -33.00
C PRO A 471 -1.79 15.15 -34.06
N VAL A 472 -1.09 14.28 -34.80
CA VAL A 472 -1.67 13.45 -35.85
C VAL A 472 -2.64 12.44 -35.26
N SER A 473 -2.28 11.80 -34.14
CA SER A 473 -3.19 10.87 -33.44
C SER A 473 -4.45 11.60 -32.96
N GLY A 474 -4.31 12.81 -32.42
CA GLY A 474 -5.45 13.65 -32.02
C GLY A 474 -6.39 14.00 -33.18
N PHE A 475 -5.83 14.29 -34.36
CA PHE A 475 -6.63 14.55 -35.56
C PHE A 475 -7.40 13.29 -36.03
N THR A 476 -6.77 12.12 -36.02
CA THR A 476 -7.44 10.85 -36.38
C THR A 476 -8.60 10.53 -35.43
N MET A 477 -8.44 10.76 -34.13
CA MET A 477 -9.47 10.48 -33.13
C MET A 477 -10.70 11.38 -33.26
N LYS A 478 -10.55 12.61 -33.77
CA LYS A 478 -11.67 13.52 -34.05
C LYS A 478 -12.37 13.18 -35.38
N THR A 479 -11.61 12.79 -36.39
CA THR A 479 -12.13 12.60 -37.76
C THR A 479 -12.84 11.26 -37.96
N ILE A 480 -12.39 10.17 -37.31
CA ILE A 480 -12.98 8.83 -37.44
C ILE A 480 -14.44 8.78 -36.92
N PRO A 481 -14.76 9.24 -35.69
CA PRO A 481 -16.14 9.25 -35.21
C PRO A 481 -17.04 10.19 -35.99
N ALA A 482 -16.52 11.34 -36.42
CA ALA A 482 -17.25 12.30 -37.25
C ALA A 482 -17.61 11.69 -38.63
N GLY A 483 -16.69 10.93 -39.23
CA GLY A 483 -16.91 10.19 -40.46
C GLY A 483 -17.92 9.04 -40.31
N LEU A 484 -17.84 8.28 -39.22
CA LEU A 484 -18.77 7.20 -38.90
C LEU A 484 -20.20 7.72 -38.64
N ASN A 485 -20.35 8.80 -37.88
CA ASN A 485 -21.64 9.43 -37.65
C ASN A 485 -22.24 9.95 -38.96
N ARG A 486 -21.45 10.60 -39.82
CA ARG A 486 -21.92 11.02 -41.15
C ARG A 486 -22.43 9.83 -41.98
N ARG A 487 -21.73 8.69 -42.00
CA ARG A 487 -22.17 7.48 -42.74
C ARG A 487 -23.44 6.85 -42.16
N ARG A 488 -23.61 6.86 -40.83
CA ARG A 488 -24.85 6.39 -40.17
C ARG A 488 -26.10 7.17 -40.60
N PHE A 489 -25.96 8.48 -40.88
CA PHE A 489 -27.06 9.31 -41.37
C PHE A 489 -27.44 9.05 -42.85
N TYR A 490 -26.54 8.49 -43.67
CA TYR A 490 -26.84 8.15 -45.07
C TYR A 490 -27.48 6.76 -45.24
N VAL A 491 -27.36 5.86 -44.26
CA VAL A 491 -28.04 4.56 -44.27
C VAL A 491 -29.37 4.69 -43.53
N ARG A 492 -30.37 5.32 -44.16
CA ARG A 492 -31.77 5.18 -43.70
C ARG A 492 -32.20 3.71 -43.85
N PRO A 493 -32.94 3.12 -42.91
CA PRO A 493 -33.57 1.83 -43.14
C PRO A 493 -34.51 1.96 -44.33
N ARG A 494 -34.27 1.18 -45.40
CA ARG A 494 -35.26 0.95 -46.44
C ARG A 494 -36.43 0.21 -45.78
N PHE A 495 -37.39 0.96 -45.25
CA PHE A 495 -38.73 0.41 -45.02
C PHE A 495 -39.29 0.00 -46.38
N LYS A 496 -39.20 -1.29 -46.70
CA LYS A 496 -40.02 -1.89 -47.75
C LYS A 496 -41.48 -1.76 -47.30
N ARG A 497 -42.21 -0.81 -47.86
CA ARG A 497 -43.67 -0.91 -47.92
C ARG A 497 -43.97 -2.08 -48.86
N GLY A 498 -44.47 -3.18 -48.30
CA GLY A 498 -45.09 -4.23 -49.11
C GLY A 498 -46.37 -3.69 -49.77
N PRO A 499 -46.75 -4.17 -50.95
CA PRO A 499 -48.03 -3.82 -51.54
C PRO A 499 -49.17 -4.41 -50.71
N VAL A 500 -50.29 -3.68 -50.71
CA VAL A 500 -51.54 -3.92 -49.96
C VAL A 500 -52.13 -5.30 -50.21
#